data_AF-A0A538QH22-F1
#
_entry.id   AF-A0A538QH22-F1
#
_cell.length_a   1.000
_cell.length_b   1.000
_cell.length_c   1.000
_cell.angle_alpha   90.00
_cell.angle_beta   90.00
_cell.angle_gamma   90.00
#
_symmetry.space_group_name_H-M   'P 1'
#
loop_
_entity.id
_entity.type
_entity.pdbx_description
1 polymer ?
#
loop_
_entity_poly.entity_id
_entity_poly.type
_entity_poly.pdbx_seq_one_letter_code
_entity_poly.pdbx_strand_id
1 'polypeptide(L)'
;MLARHRSPTNRLPNNVPVRDASGTSTTVSARGYIDLDNEFFQDLGSNRRRCVSCHLPTAGWSITPAQMQETFDETDGGAIDDGLGLGAVFRTNDGANAPSADVSTLDKRRAAYSMLLTRGLIRVGLSIPATAAFELVAVDDPYHFAIAAQLSLFRRPLPSTNLKFDSAVMWDGREVVPGATIATDLSNQANDATVGHAQGSPLTPAQRSSIVQFETELATAQIYDRQAKDLRDAGASGGPDAILAQPFYIGINDNLGDSHTGAPFSPIVFHIYDRWTSASGSNADARRAVARGQQLFNTQPIVISGVSGINDEPAFGSPQTLIGTCTTCHDTPNAGNHSVVAPLNIGLVDASRRTPDMPLYTLRNKTTGEIKQVTDPGRALIDGKWNHIGRFKGPMLRGLAAHAPYFHNGLAADLDAVVDFYESRFQIGFTAQDKSDLVAFLRSL
;
A
#
# COMPACT_ATOMS: atom_id res chain seq x y z
N MET A 1 2.78 -7.99 -21.05
CA MET A 1 1.88 -8.27 -22.20
C MET A 1 0.38 -8.30 -21.88
N LEU A 2 -0.09 -8.14 -20.64
CA LEU A 2 -1.54 -8.12 -20.32
C LEU A 2 -2.24 -6.81 -20.69
N ALA A 3 -1.50 -5.69 -20.73
CA ALA A 3 -1.96 -4.46 -21.39
C ALA A 3 -2.07 -4.60 -22.93
N ARG A 4 -1.60 -5.71 -23.52
CA ARG A 4 -1.56 -5.94 -24.97
C ARG A 4 -2.60 -6.95 -25.48
N HIS A 5 -3.45 -7.51 -24.61
CA HIS A 5 -4.55 -8.38 -25.04
C HIS A 5 -5.81 -7.55 -25.30
N ARG A 6 -5.93 -6.96 -26.50
CA ARG A 6 -7.23 -6.46 -26.99
C ARG A 6 -8.13 -7.66 -27.26
N SER A 7 -9.00 -7.99 -26.31
CA SER A 7 -10.22 -8.73 -26.61
C SER A 7 -11.07 -7.90 -27.58
N PRO A 8 -11.82 -8.50 -28.52
CA PRO A 8 -12.73 -7.76 -29.41
C PRO A 8 -13.79 -6.90 -28.69
N THR A 9 -13.91 -7.05 -27.36
CA THR A 9 -14.82 -6.29 -26.50
C THR A 9 -14.15 -5.37 -25.47
N ASN A 10 -12.84 -5.09 -25.55
CA ASN A 10 -12.09 -4.29 -24.55
C ASN A 10 -12.36 -4.73 -23.09
N ARG A 11 -12.40 -6.04 -22.87
CA ARG A 11 -12.61 -6.67 -21.56
C ARG A 11 -11.48 -7.61 -21.23
N LEU A 12 -11.04 -7.61 -19.97
CA LEU A 12 -10.16 -8.62 -19.42
C LEU A 12 -11.01 -9.61 -18.60
N PRO A 13 -11.03 -10.92 -18.93
CA PRO A 13 -11.77 -11.90 -18.15
C PRO A 13 -11.31 -11.94 -16.69
N ASN A 14 -12.21 -12.33 -15.78
CA ASN A 14 -11.79 -12.71 -14.44
C ASN A 14 -10.80 -13.89 -14.47
N ASN A 15 -10.00 -14.01 -13.42
CA ASN A 15 -9.06 -15.13 -13.23
C ASN A 15 -7.93 -15.20 -14.28
N VAL A 16 -7.59 -14.06 -14.91
CA VAL A 16 -6.42 -14.00 -15.80
C VAL A 16 -5.13 -14.06 -14.98
N PRO A 17 -4.31 -15.13 -15.13
CA PRO A 17 -3.13 -15.34 -14.30
C PRO A 17 -2.05 -14.27 -14.48
N VAL A 18 -1.55 -13.72 -13.37
CA VAL A 18 -0.39 -12.82 -13.32
C VAL A 18 0.72 -13.49 -12.52
N ARG A 19 1.88 -13.70 -13.15
CA ARG A 19 3.04 -14.31 -12.47
C ARG A 19 3.76 -13.30 -11.60
N ASP A 20 4.22 -13.78 -10.45
CA ASP A 20 5.07 -13.03 -9.52
C ASP A 20 6.23 -13.90 -9.01
N ALA A 21 7.02 -13.35 -8.08
CA ALA A 21 8.19 -14.01 -7.53
C ALA A 21 7.86 -15.30 -6.74
N SER A 22 6.65 -15.41 -6.18
CA SER A 22 6.20 -16.53 -5.35
C SER A 22 5.35 -17.55 -6.12
N GLY A 23 4.66 -17.12 -7.18
CA GLY A 23 3.82 -17.99 -8.00
C GLY A 23 2.93 -17.19 -8.95
N THR A 24 1.63 -17.20 -8.70
CA THR A 24 0.63 -16.54 -9.52
C THR A 24 -0.47 -15.91 -8.67
N SER A 25 -0.78 -14.64 -8.94
CA SER A 25 -1.97 -13.94 -8.46
C SER A 25 -2.99 -13.75 -9.58
N THR A 26 -4.20 -13.37 -9.22
CA THR A 26 -5.19 -12.91 -10.20
C THR A 26 -6.14 -11.91 -9.58
N THR A 27 -6.77 -11.12 -10.45
CA THR A 27 -7.86 -10.21 -10.11
C THR A 27 -9.18 -10.73 -10.66
N VAL A 28 -10.25 -10.49 -9.91
CA VAL A 28 -11.64 -10.70 -10.32
C VAL A 28 -12.44 -9.44 -10.05
N SER A 29 -13.44 -9.20 -10.88
CA SER A 29 -14.49 -8.20 -10.66
C SER A 29 -15.80 -8.88 -10.30
N ALA A 30 -16.60 -8.28 -9.42
CA ALA A 30 -17.98 -8.68 -9.15
C ALA A 30 -18.85 -8.68 -10.43
N ARG A 31 -18.47 -7.91 -11.46
CA ARG A 31 -19.11 -7.86 -12.77
C ARG A 31 -18.84 -9.09 -13.66
N GLY A 32 -17.88 -9.93 -13.28
CA GLY A 32 -17.44 -11.11 -14.06
C GLY A 32 -16.31 -10.82 -15.07
N TYR A 33 -15.95 -9.56 -15.28
CA TYR A 33 -14.83 -9.12 -16.10
C TYR A 33 -14.35 -7.74 -15.66
N ILE A 34 -13.11 -7.41 -15.98
CA ILE A 34 -12.55 -6.06 -15.82
C ILE A 34 -12.82 -5.27 -17.12
N ASP A 35 -13.52 -4.16 -16.97
CA ASP A 35 -13.92 -3.27 -18.07
C ASP A 35 -12.77 -2.33 -18.44
N LEU A 36 -12.11 -2.55 -19.58
CA LEU A 36 -10.98 -1.73 -20.02
C LEU A 36 -11.43 -0.44 -20.73
N ASP A 37 -12.74 -0.24 -20.94
CA ASP A 37 -13.31 1.02 -21.44
C ASP A 37 -13.66 1.99 -20.29
N ASN A 38 -13.59 1.54 -19.03
CA ASN A 38 -13.83 2.39 -17.86
C ASN A 38 -12.88 3.60 -17.83
N GLU A 39 -13.36 4.71 -17.27
CA GLU A 39 -12.62 5.96 -17.03
C GLU A 39 -11.23 5.75 -16.39
N PHE A 40 -11.05 4.71 -15.59
CA PHE A 40 -9.77 4.30 -15.02
C PHE A 40 -8.65 4.09 -16.06
N PHE A 41 -9.02 3.64 -17.27
CA PHE A 41 -8.10 3.35 -18.37
C PHE A 41 -8.01 4.46 -19.42
N GLN A 42 -8.76 5.54 -19.22
CA GLN A 42 -8.85 6.66 -20.16
C GLN A 42 -7.83 7.76 -19.82
N ASP A 43 -7.47 8.54 -20.84
CA ASP A 43 -6.69 9.76 -20.66
C ASP A 43 -7.64 10.90 -20.29
N LEU A 44 -7.78 11.14 -18.99
CA LEU A 44 -8.62 12.20 -18.42
C LEU A 44 -7.81 13.46 -18.07
N GLY A 45 -6.51 13.43 -18.37
CA GLY A 45 -5.55 14.48 -18.03
C GLY A 45 -5.13 15.33 -19.23
N SER A 46 -4.00 16.01 -19.05
CA SER A 46 -3.32 16.77 -20.11
C SER A 46 -1.92 16.24 -20.43
N ASN A 47 -1.41 15.28 -19.65
CA ASN A 47 -0.04 14.76 -19.78
C ASN A 47 0.04 13.27 -20.20
N ARG A 48 -1.09 12.72 -20.66
CA ARG A 48 -1.30 11.33 -21.09
C ARG A 48 -1.26 10.27 -20.00
N ARG A 49 -1.15 10.68 -18.73
CA ARG A 49 -1.22 9.76 -17.61
C ARG A 49 -2.67 9.34 -17.35
N ARG A 50 -2.83 8.06 -17.06
CA ARG A 50 -4.09 7.40 -16.74
C ARG A 50 -3.94 6.74 -15.38
N CYS A 51 -5.04 6.36 -14.71
CA CYS A 51 -4.94 5.63 -13.44
C CYS A 51 -4.15 4.33 -13.65
N VAL A 52 -4.42 3.60 -14.74
CA VAL A 52 -3.71 2.38 -15.10
C VAL A 52 -2.20 2.59 -15.35
N SER A 53 -1.70 3.80 -15.60
CA SER A 53 -0.25 4.05 -15.74
C SER A 53 0.52 3.68 -14.47
N CYS A 54 -0.09 3.83 -13.30
CA CYS A 54 0.48 3.50 -11.99
C CYS A 54 -0.19 2.31 -11.29
N HIS A 55 -1.29 1.82 -11.84
CA HIS A 55 -2.12 0.77 -11.24
C HIS A 55 -2.31 -0.40 -12.21
N LEU A 56 -1.19 -0.95 -12.72
CA LEU A 56 -1.23 -2.02 -13.69
C LEU A 56 -1.65 -3.35 -13.05
N PRO A 57 -2.60 -4.11 -13.63
CA PRO A 57 -2.95 -5.43 -13.14
C PRO A 57 -1.75 -6.38 -13.03
N THR A 58 -0.77 -6.25 -13.94
CA THR A 58 0.47 -7.05 -13.93
C THR A 58 1.43 -6.73 -12.80
N ALA A 59 1.23 -5.61 -12.13
CA ALA A 59 2.03 -5.13 -11.02
C ALA A 59 1.19 -5.06 -9.74
N GLY A 60 0.17 -5.93 -9.62
CA GLY A 60 -0.71 -6.00 -8.46
C GLY A 60 -1.51 -4.71 -8.24
N TRP A 61 -1.91 -4.02 -9.31
CA TRP A 61 -2.61 -2.73 -9.28
C TRP A 61 -1.81 -1.61 -8.60
N SER A 62 -0.48 -1.73 -8.64
CA SER A 62 0.50 -0.74 -8.18
C SER A 62 1.61 -0.63 -9.24
N ILE A 63 2.79 -0.14 -8.85
CA ILE A 63 4.01 -0.14 -9.65
C ILE A 63 5.10 -0.99 -8.99
N THR A 64 5.92 -1.66 -9.81
CA THR A 64 7.13 -2.37 -9.36
C THR A 64 8.36 -1.80 -10.06
N PRO A 65 9.54 -1.83 -9.41
CA PRO A 65 10.80 -1.42 -10.05
C PRO A 65 11.04 -2.12 -11.39
N ALA A 66 10.77 -3.42 -11.47
CA ALA A 66 10.94 -4.19 -12.71
C ALA A 66 10.03 -3.67 -13.85
N GLN A 67 8.75 -3.42 -13.57
CA GLN A 67 7.83 -2.87 -14.56
C GLN A 67 8.23 -1.46 -14.98
N MET A 68 8.69 -0.62 -14.04
CA MET A 68 9.12 0.74 -14.33
C MET A 68 10.41 0.76 -15.17
N GLN A 69 11.36 -0.14 -14.93
CA GLN A 69 12.57 -0.26 -15.75
C GLN A 69 12.23 -0.68 -17.19
N GLU A 70 11.36 -1.68 -17.36
CA GLU A 70 10.88 -2.11 -18.68
C GLU A 70 10.21 -0.96 -19.43
N THR A 71 9.25 -0.27 -18.79
CA THR A 71 8.56 0.87 -19.40
C THR A 71 9.52 2.03 -19.69
N PHE A 72 10.51 2.28 -18.83
CA PHE A 72 11.51 3.31 -19.05
C PHE A 72 12.33 3.01 -20.31
N ASP A 73 12.82 1.79 -20.47
CA ASP A 73 13.63 1.40 -21.62
C ASP A 73 12.78 1.37 -22.92
N GLU A 74 11.53 0.91 -22.86
CA GLU A 74 10.60 0.90 -24.01
C GLU A 74 10.21 2.32 -24.48
N THR A 75 10.19 3.30 -23.57
CA THR A 75 9.69 4.65 -23.84
C THR A 75 10.77 5.72 -23.85
N ASP A 76 12.04 5.33 -23.77
CA ASP A 76 13.19 6.24 -23.62
C ASP A 76 12.96 7.24 -22.46
N GLY A 77 12.55 6.72 -21.30
CA GLY A 77 12.17 7.51 -20.12
C GLY A 77 10.95 8.41 -20.34
N GLY A 78 9.95 7.90 -21.05
CA GLY A 78 8.71 8.61 -21.38
C GLY A 78 8.82 9.68 -22.47
N ALA A 79 9.96 9.73 -23.17
CA ALA A 79 10.18 10.60 -24.33
C ALA A 79 9.45 10.09 -25.59
N ILE A 80 9.28 8.77 -25.70
CA ILE A 80 8.54 8.11 -26.77
C ILE A 80 7.12 7.79 -26.28
N ASP A 81 6.13 8.09 -27.12
CA ASP A 81 4.75 7.69 -26.88
C ASP A 81 4.56 6.19 -27.13
N ASP A 82 4.09 5.46 -26.11
CA ASP A 82 3.74 4.04 -26.20
C ASP A 82 2.29 3.78 -26.65
N GLY A 83 1.48 4.82 -26.84
CA GLY A 83 0.05 4.77 -27.15
C GLY A 83 -0.84 4.25 -26.02
N LEU A 84 -0.26 3.66 -24.97
CA LEU A 84 -0.93 3.06 -23.83
C LEU A 84 -0.96 4.00 -22.61
N GLY A 85 -0.12 5.03 -22.60
CA GLY A 85 0.02 5.98 -21.49
C GLY A 85 0.87 5.44 -20.34
N LEU A 86 1.59 4.32 -20.48
CA LEU A 86 2.40 3.76 -19.40
C LEU A 86 3.67 4.58 -19.20
N GLY A 87 4.33 4.98 -20.29
CA GLY A 87 5.47 5.91 -20.26
C GLY A 87 5.14 7.29 -19.68
N ALA A 88 3.85 7.63 -19.56
CA ALA A 88 3.43 8.89 -18.95
C ALA A 88 3.71 8.96 -17.44
N VAL A 89 4.13 7.88 -16.78
CA VAL A 89 4.66 7.93 -15.39
C VAL A 89 5.97 8.73 -15.28
N PHE A 90 6.72 8.85 -16.38
CA PHE A 90 7.96 9.64 -16.45
C PHE A 90 7.64 11.09 -16.82
N ARG A 91 7.14 11.84 -15.83
CA ARG A 91 6.90 13.29 -15.91
C ARG A 91 7.51 13.97 -14.69
N THR A 92 7.94 15.22 -14.87
CA THR A 92 8.68 15.92 -13.81
C THR A 92 7.79 16.32 -12.63
N ASN A 93 6.49 16.50 -12.81
CA ASN A 93 5.58 16.92 -11.74
C ASN A 93 5.66 16.02 -10.49
N ASP A 94 5.68 14.69 -10.67
CA ASP A 94 5.60 13.71 -9.57
C ASP A 94 6.35 12.38 -9.83
N GLY A 95 6.68 12.05 -11.07
CA GLY A 95 7.46 10.86 -11.39
C GLY A 95 8.95 11.08 -11.16
N ALA A 96 9.42 12.31 -11.38
CA ALA A 96 10.80 12.68 -11.09
C ALA A 96 11.01 12.95 -9.60
N ASN A 97 12.25 12.77 -9.17
CA ASN A 97 12.69 13.04 -7.80
C ASN A 97 12.50 14.52 -7.40
N ALA A 98 12.52 15.43 -8.37
CA ALA A 98 12.17 16.84 -8.21
C ALA A 98 11.45 17.39 -9.45
N PRO A 99 10.48 18.32 -9.30
CA PRO A 99 9.86 19.03 -10.41
C PRO A 99 10.83 19.80 -11.33
N SER A 100 11.97 20.20 -10.79
CA SER A 100 13.05 20.89 -11.50
C SER A 100 14.09 19.94 -12.11
N ALA A 101 13.90 18.62 -12.04
CA ALA A 101 14.88 17.66 -12.54
C ALA A 101 15.11 17.81 -14.06
N ASP A 102 16.38 17.74 -14.45
CA ASP A 102 16.78 17.76 -15.86
C ASP A 102 16.52 16.41 -16.52
N VAL A 103 15.80 16.41 -17.64
CA VAL A 103 15.37 15.22 -18.41
C VAL A 103 15.83 15.28 -19.87
N SER A 104 16.79 16.16 -20.18
CA SER A 104 17.26 16.46 -21.55
C SER A 104 17.98 15.30 -22.25
N THR A 105 18.58 14.38 -21.52
CA THR A 105 19.26 13.19 -22.06
C THR A 105 18.76 11.93 -21.37
N LEU A 106 19.01 10.76 -21.97
CA LEU A 106 18.65 9.47 -21.38
C LEU A 106 19.26 9.28 -19.98
N ASP A 107 20.54 9.59 -19.80
CA ASP A 107 21.20 9.49 -18.48
C ASP A 107 20.57 10.43 -17.45
N LYS A 108 20.23 11.65 -17.88
CA LYS A 108 19.55 12.63 -17.04
C LYS A 108 18.14 12.17 -16.66
N ARG A 109 17.38 11.59 -17.60
CA ARG A 109 16.09 10.93 -17.30
C ARG A 109 16.25 9.80 -16.29
N ARG A 110 17.25 8.93 -16.47
CA ARG A 110 17.51 7.81 -15.56
C ARG A 110 17.80 8.29 -14.14
N ALA A 111 18.57 9.37 -14.00
CA ALA A 111 18.80 10.02 -12.70
C ALA A 111 17.54 10.70 -12.14
N ALA A 112 16.81 11.45 -12.98
CA ALA A 112 15.60 12.16 -12.59
C ALA A 112 14.50 11.22 -12.07
N TYR A 113 14.38 10.01 -12.61
CA TYR A 113 13.34 9.05 -12.23
C TYR A 113 13.86 7.91 -11.33
N SER A 114 15.02 8.10 -10.67
CA SER A 114 15.68 7.01 -9.95
C SER A 114 14.83 6.38 -8.84
N MET A 115 13.99 7.16 -8.14
CA MET A 115 13.11 6.64 -7.08
C MET A 115 11.99 5.75 -7.64
N LEU A 116 11.45 6.09 -8.81
CA LEU A 116 10.54 5.21 -9.55
C LEU A 116 11.24 3.92 -9.97
N LEU A 117 12.42 4.04 -10.59
CA LEU A 117 13.13 2.91 -11.20
C LEU A 117 13.68 1.92 -10.18
N THR A 118 14.07 2.37 -9.00
CA THR A 118 14.74 1.54 -7.99
C THR A 118 13.82 1.10 -6.87
N ARG A 119 12.81 1.90 -6.52
CA ARG A 119 11.91 1.64 -5.38
C ARG A 119 10.43 1.64 -5.72
N GLY A 120 10.04 2.00 -6.94
CA GLY A 120 8.63 2.14 -7.30
C GLY A 120 7.93 3.25 -6.49
N LEU A 121 8.63 4.37 -6.27
CA LEU A 121 8.12 5.51 -5.51
C LEU A 121 7.86 6.71 -6.41
N ILE A 122 6.67 7.28 -6.28
CA ILE A 122 6.35 8.60 -6.82
C ILE A 122 6.67 9.67 -5.76
N ARG A 123 6.95 10.88 -6.23
CA ARG A 123 7.10 12.06 -5.39
C ARG A 123 5.72 12.70 -5.14
N VAL A 124 5.33 12.76 -3.88
CA VAL A 124 4.13 13.45 -3.41
C VAL A 124 4.54 14.78 -2.78
N GLY A 125 4.11 15.88 -3.41
CA GLY A 125 4.37 17.23 -2.92
C GLY A 125 3.28 17.71 -1.97
N LEU A 126 3.59 17.89 -0.68
CA LEU A 126 2.67 18.44 0.31
C LEU A 126 3.30 19.63 1.04
N SER A 127 2.49 20.64 1.33
CA SER A 127 2.88 21.75 2.18
C SER A 127 2.70 21.40 3.67
N ILE A 128 3.46 22.06 4.54
CA ILE A 128 3.14 22.07 5.97
C ILE A 128 1.93 22.99 6.18
N PRO A 129 0.83 22.53 6.81
CA PRO A 129 -0.32 23.39 7.09
C PRO A 129 0.10 24.64 7.88
N ALA A 130 -0.44 25.81 7.53
CA ALA A 130 -0.16 27.05 8.25
C ALA A 130 -0.52 26.96 9.75
N THR A 131 -1.54 26.17 10.07
CA THR A 131 -2.03 25.89 11.42
C THR A 131 -1.28 24.77 12.14
N ALA A 132 -0.25 24.17 11.52
CA ALA A 132 0.48 23.07 12.13
C ALA A 132 1.14 23.48 13.45
N ALA A 133 1.12 22.59 14.43
CA ALA A 133 1.79 22.71 15.73
C ALA A 133 3.33 22.65 15.63
N PHE A 134 3.86 22.54 14.42
CA PHE A 134 5.27 22.40 14.13
C PHE A 134 5.69 23.22 12.93
N GLU A 135 6.99 23.39 12.79
CA GLU A 135 7.64 24.06 11.67
C GLU A 135 8.83 23.26 11.18
N LEU A 136 9.22 23.52 9.93
CA LEU A 136 10.43 22.97 9.34
C LEU A 136 11.62 23.86 9.71
N VAL A 137 12.64 23.27 10.34
CA VAL A 137 13.84 24.03 10.74
C VAL A 137 15.06 23.70 9.87
N ALA A 138 15.12 22.49 9.30
CA ALA A 138 16.17 22.10 8.37
C ALA A 138 15.69 20.98 7.45
N VAL A 139 16.29 20.92 6.27
CA VAL A 139 16.08 19.86 5.28
C VAL A 139 17.44 19.37 4.80
N ASP A 140 17.63 18.05 4.83
CA ASP A 140 18.67 17.36 4.07
C ASP A 140 17.97 16.60 2.95
N ASP A 141 17.89 17.23 1.76
CA ASP A 141 17.22 16.70 0.58
C ASP A 141 18.26 16.46 -0.54
N PRO A 142 18.47 15.20 -0.97
CA PRO A 142 19.42 14.87 -2.03
C PRO A 142 19.03 15.44 -3.39
N TYR A 143 17.80 15.93 -3.55
CA TYR A 143 17.28 16.49 -4.80
C TYR A 143 17.13 18.02 -4.76
N HIS A 144 17.49 18.65 -3.64
CA HIS A 144 17.56 20.11 -3.47
C HIS A 144 16.27 20.86 -3.87
N PHE A 145 15.10 20.28 -3.58
CA PHE A 145 13.81 20.86 -3.92
C PHE A 145 12.94 21.17 -2.70
N ALA A 146 12.96 20.30 -1.69
CA ALA A 146 11.99 20.32 -0.61
C ALA A 146 12.12 21.57 0.28
N ILE A 147 10.99 22.24 0.49
CA ILE A 147 10.83 23.41 1.36
C ILE A 147 9.51 23.32 2.15
N ALA A 148 9.30 24.15 3.16
CA ALA A 148 8.07 24.09 3.97
C ALA A 148 6.77 24.24 3.16
N ALA A 149 6.80 25.00 2.07
CA ALA A 149 5.68 25.15 1.15
C ALA A 149 5.44 23.90 0.28
N GLN A 150 6.44 23.04 0.12
CA GLN A 150 6.34 21.80 -0.66
C GLN A 150 7.48 20.84 -0.28
N LEU A 151 7.18 19.89 0.60
CA LEU A 151 8.06 18.75 0.87
C LEU A 151 8.04 17.77 -0.30
N SER A 152 9.04 16.90 -0.37
CA SER A 152 9.16 15.82 -1.36
C SER A 152 9.05 14.46 -0.67
N LEU A 153 7.84 13.91 -0.63
CA LEU A 153 7.56 12.66 0.07
C LEU A 153 7.57 11.51 -0.94
N PHE A 154 8.42 10.53 -0.77
CA PHE A 154 8.52 9.40 -1.71
C PHE A 154 7.66 8.24 -1.25
N ARG A 155 6.57 8.00 -1.98
CA ARG A 155 5.53 7.04 -1.58
C ARG A 155 5.19 6.09 -2.72
N ARG A 156 4.90 4.84 -2.37
CA ARG A 156 4.38 3.83 -3.29
C ARG A 156 2.91 4.14 -3.60
N PRO A 157 2.48 4.07 -4.87
CA PRO A 157 1.07 3.92 -5.21
C PRO A 157 0.49 2.69 -4.50
N LEU A 158 -0.62 2.87 -3.78
CA LEU A 158 -1.35 1.76 -3.15
C LEU A 158 -2.07 0.92 -4.22
N PRO A 159 -2.24 -0.39 -4.04
CA PRO A 159 -3.07 -1.21 -4.93
C PRO A 159 -4.49 -0.66 -5.06
N SER A 160 -5.01 -0.49 -6.28
CA SER A 160 -6.39 -0.05 -6.55
C SER A 160 -7.38 -1.23 -6.64
N THR A 161 -7.25 -2.18 -5.74
CA THR A 161 -8.04 -3.41 -5.65
C THR A 161 -8.23 -3.77 -4.18
N ASN A 162 -9.25 -4.56 -3.87
CA ASN A 162 -9.66 -4.84 -2.48
C ASN A 162 -10.06 -3.56 -1.71
N LEU A 163 -10.37 -2.45 -2.38
CA LEU A 163 -10.64 -1.16 -1.73
C LEU A 163 -11.94 -1.14 -0.92
N LYS A 164 -12.84 -2.10 -1.14
CA LYS A 164 -14.04 -2.27 -0.30
C LYS A 164 -13.72 -2.52 1.19
N PHE A 165 -12.48 -2.90 1.51
CA PHE A 165 -11.99 -3.13 2.88
C PHE A 165 -11.26 -1.92 3.46
N ASP A 166 -11.11 -0.82 2.73
CA ASP A 166 -10.41 0.36 3.24
C ASP A 166 -11.27 1.12 4.26
N SER A 167 -10.60 1.50 5.34
CA SER A 167 -11.09 2.45 6.34
C SER A 167 -10.49 3.83 6.16
N ALA A 168 -9.36 3.95 5.46
CA ALA A 168 -8.67 5.19 5.15
C ALA A 168 -8.02 5.13 3.77
N VAL A 169 -8.17 6.20 2.98
CA VAL A 169 -7.61 6.32 1.64
C VAL A 169 -6.31 7.13 1.65
N MET A 170 -5.30 6.65 0.91
CA MET A 170 -3.90 7.12 0.91
C MET A 170 -3.12 6.77 2.18
N TRP A 171 -1.79 6.70 2.08
CA TRP A 171 -0.91 6.33 3.20
C TRP A 171 -1.06 7.22 4.44
N ASP A 172 -1.29 8.52 4.25
CA ASP A 172 -1.49 9.52 5.31
C ASP A 172 -2.98 9.76 5.64
N GLY A 173 -3.89 9.03 4.98
CA GLY A 173 -5.33 9.19 5.19
C GLY A 173 -5.86 10.57 4.80
N ARG A 174 -5.19 11.28 3.86
CA ARG A 174 -5.52 12.67 3.53
C ARG A 174 -6.89 12.88 2.88
N GLU A 175 -7.43 11.83 2.30
CA GLU A 175 -8.74 11.85 1.64
C GLU A 175 -9.87 11.53 2.62
N VAL A 176 -9.54 11.16 3.87
CA VAL A 176 -10.52 10.79 4.89
C VAL A 176 -11.29 12.02 5.34
N VAL A 177 -12.59 12.05 5.00
CA VAL A 177 -13.51 13.08 5.47
C VAL A 177 -14.32 12.54 6.66
N PRO A 178 -14.26 13.17 7.85
CA PRO A 178 -15.01 12.71 9.03
C PRO A 178 -16.51 12.55 8.73
N GLY A 179 -17.04 11.34 8.99
CA GLY A 179 -18.44 11.00 8.77
C GLY A 179 -18.82 10.68 7.31
N ALA A 180 -17.87 10.75 6.37
CA ALA A 180 -18.08 10.34 4.99
C ALA A 180 -17.92 8.82 4.80
N THR A 181 -18.36 8.33 3.64
CA THR A 181 -18.19 6.92 3.26
C THR A 181 -16.86 6.72 2.54
N ILE A 182 -16.37 5.48 2.50
CA ILE A 182 -15.17 5.14 1.70
C ILE A 182 -15.35 5.49 0.22
N ALA A 183 -16.57 5.39 -0.31
CA ALA A 183 -16.88 5.80 -1.68
C ALA A 183 -16.70 7.31 -1.91
N THR A 184 -16.96 8.13 -0.89
CA THR A 184 -16.69 9.58 -0.93
C THR A 184 -15.19 9.84 -0.94
N ASP A 185 -14.44 9.17 -0.07
CA ASP A 185 -12.98 9.34 0.02
C ASP A 185 -12.29 8.89 -1.27
N LEU A 186 -12.69 7.76 -1.86
CA LEU A 186 -12.19 7.30 -3.17
C LEU A 186 -12.59 8.24 -4.31
N SER A 187 -13.79 8.83 -4.27
CA SER A 187 -14.25 9.83 -5.24
C SER A 187 -13.39 11.10 -5.21
N ASN A 188 -12.99 11.54 -4.01
CA ASN A 188 -12.04 12.64 -3.84
C ASN A 188 -10.65 12.25 -4.36
N GLN A 189 -10.17 11.08 -3.96
CA GLN A 189 -8.87 10.57 -4.38
C GLN A 189 -8.74 10.46 -5.91
N ALA A 190 -9.73 9.89 -6.61
CA ALA A 190 -9.71 9.74 -8.05
C ALA A 190 -9.65 11.09 -8.78
N ASN A 191 -10.36 12.08 -8.23
CA ASN A 191 -10.30 13.44 -8.74
C ASN A 191 -8.92 14.08 -8.50
N ASP A 192 -8.39 13.97 -7.29
CA ASP A 192 -7.13 14.59 -6.90
C ASP A 192 -5.95 13.94 -7.62
N ALA A 193 -6.01 12.64 -7.89
CA ALA A 193 -5.09 11.93 -8.75
C ALA A 193 -5.15 12.46 -10.20
N THR A 194 -6.35 12.72 -10.73
CA THR A 194 -6.52 13.27 -12.08
C THR A 194 -5.96 14.70 -12.18
N VAL A 195 -6.31 15.56 -11.22
CA VAL A 195 -5.85 16.97 -11.20
C VAL A 195 -4.36 17.08 -10.92
N GLY A 196 -3.84 16.29 -9.99
CA GLY A 196 -2.43 16.34 -9.59
C GLY A 196 -1.49 15.57 -10.51
N HIS A 197 -1.73 14.26 -10.66
CA HIS A 197 -0.82 13.37 -11.37
C HIS A 197 -0.98 13.47 -12.90
N ALA A 198 -2.23 13.52 -13.38
CA ALA A 198 -2.53 13.63 -14.81
C ALA A 198 -2.63 15.10 -15.30
N GLN A 199 -2.55 16.08 -14.39
CA GLN A 199 -2.66 17.51 -14.68
C GLN A 199 -3.96 17.86 -15.43
N GLY A 200 -5.04 17.11 -15.15
CA GLY A 200 -6.34 17.27 -15.76
C GLY A 200 -7.23 18.29 -15.08
N SER A 201 -8.39 18.53 -15.69
CA SER A 201 -9.50 19.23 -15.03
C SER A 201 -10.18 18.32 -14.00
N PRO A 202 -10.91 18.88 -13.02
CA PRO A 202 -11.70 18.07 -12.09
C PRO A 202 -12.65 17.11 -12.83
N LEU A 203 -12.71 15.87 -12.34
CA LEU A 203 -13.60 14.84 -12.87
C LEU A 203 -15.07 15.19 -12.64
N THR A 204 -15.92 14.87 -13.62
CA THR A 204 -17.38 14.97 -13.45
C THR A 204 -17.87 13.97 -12.40
N PRO A 205 -19.02 14.22 -11.73
CA PRO A 205 -19.59 13.27 -10.77
C PRO A 205 -19.82 11.87 -11.35
N ALA A 206 -20.20 11.77 -12.63
CA ALA A 206 -20.41 10.50 -13.31
C ALA A 206 -19.10 9.71 -13.47
N GLN A 207 -18.02 10.37 -13.89
CA GLN A 207 -16.70 9.74 -14.00
C GLN A 207 -16.19 9.27 -12.63
N ARG A 208 -16.32 10.11 -11.59
CA ARG A 208 -15.93 9.73 -10.22
C ARG A 208 -16.71 8.50 -9.75
N SER A 209 -18.04 8.49 -9.92
CA SER A 209 -18.86 7.34 -9.54
C SER A 209 -18.49 6.07 -10.31
N SER A 210 -18.18 6.19 -11.60
CA SER A 210 -17.77 5.06 -12.46
C SER A 210 -16.43 4.48 -12.02
N ILE A 211 -15.45 5.32 -11.69
CA ILE A 211 -14.13 4.89 -11.18
C ILE A 211 -14.28 4.21 -9.83
N VAL A 212 -15.00 4.83 -8.88
CA VAL A 212 -15.18 4.26 -7.54
C VAL A 212 -15.89 2.91 -7.60
N GLN A 213 -16.93 2.78 -8.43
CA GLN A 213 -17.60 1.50 -8.66
C GLN A 213 -16.61 0.46 -9.21
N PHE A 214 -15.84 0.83 -10.23
CA PHE A 214 -14.83 -0.05 -10.80
C PHE A 214 -13.85 -0.54 -9.73
N GLU A 215 -13.23 0.35 -8.96
CA GLU A 215 -12.19 -0.01 -7.98
C GLU A 215 -12.73 -0.87 -6.82
N THR A 216 -13.96 -0.60 -6.37
CA THR A 216 -14.57 -1.31 -5.24
C THR A 216 -15.15 -2.68 -5.62
N GLU A 217 -15.37 -2.94 -6.91
CA GLU A 217 -15.78 -4.25 -7.43
C GLU A 217 -14.61 -5.22 -7.63
N LEU A 218 -13.36 -4.76 -7.53
CA LEU A 218 -12.16 -5.57 -7.77
C LEU A 218 -11.65 -6.25 -6.49
N ALA A 219 -11.30 -7.52 -6.62
CA ALA A 219 -10.54 -8.26 -5.64
C ALA A 219 -9.31 -8.93 -6.26
N THR A 220 -8.17 -8.85 -5.57
CA THR A 220 -6.89 -9.45 -6.00
C THR A 220 -6.28 -10.25 -4.87
N ALA A 221 -5.81 -11.45 -5.17
CA ALA A 221 -5.13 -12.33 -4.22
C ALA A 221 -4.26 -13.36 -4.93
N GLN A 222 -3.34 -13.96 -4.18
CA GLN A 222 -2.56 -15.10 -4.66
C GLN A 222 -3.49 -16.31 -4.90
N ILE A 223 -3.33 -17.00 -6.04
CA ILE A 223 -4.05 -18.25 -6.34
C ILE A 223 -3.12 -19.47 -6.38
N TYR A 224 -1.82 -19.26 -6.56
CA TYR A 224 -0.85 -20.33 -6.63
C TYR A 224 0.47 -19.92 -5.99
N ASP A 225 1.00 -20.79 -5.14
CA ASP A 225 2.37 -20.73 -4.62
C ASP A 225 3.20 -21.86 -5.25
N ARG A 226 4.48 -21.59 -5.54
CA ARG A 226 5.37 -22.58 -6.19
C ARG A 226 5.53 -23.87 -5.39
N GLN A 227 5.44 -23.83 -4.07
CA GLN A 227 5.61 -24.98 -3.19
C GLN A 227 4.25 -25.54 -2.73
N ALA A 228 3.36 -24.70 -2.18
CA ALA A 228 2.05 -25.10 -1.67
C ALA A 228 1.01 -25.41 -2.77
N LYS A 229 1.31 -25.01 -4.01
CA LYS A 229 0.47 -25.16 -5.23
C LYS A 229 -0.79 -24.32 -5.17
N ASP A 230 -1.92 -24.83 -5.67
CA ASP A 230 -3.19 -24.09 -5.67
C ASP A 230 -3.60 -23.75 -4.24
N LEU A 231 -3.79 -22.45 -3.98
CA LEU A 231 -4.10 -21.87 -2.68
C LEU A 231 -5.58 -21.98 -2.31
N ARG A 232 -6.40 -22.57 -3.19
CA ARG A 232 -7.84 -22.81 -3.01
C ARG A 232 -8.16 -24.29 -2.78
N ASP A 233 -7.15 -25.15 -2.87
CA ASP A 233 -7.31 -26.59 -2.76
C ASP A 233 -7.41 -27.07 -1.32
N ALA A 234 -7.91 -28.30 -1.16
CA ALA A 234 -7.96 -29.01 0.12
C ALA A 234 -8.65 -28.21 1.24
N GLY A 235 -9.69 -27.46 0.89
CA GLY A 235 -10.52 -26.71 1.83
C GLY A 235 -9.95 -25.37 2.27
N ALA A 236 -8.88 -24.88 1.61
CA ALA A 236 -8.43 -23.50 1.78
C ALA A 236 -9.29 -22.52 0.97
N SER A 237 -9.33 -21.26 1.41
CA SER A 237 -10.08 -20.18 0.77
C SER A 237 -9.17 -19.03 0.30
N GLY A 238 -8.00 -19.40 -0.24
CA GLY A 238 -7.13 -18.46 -0.94
C GLY A 238 -7.80 -17.87 -2.18
N GLY A 239 -7.07 -17.06 -2.93
CA GLY A 239 -7.58 -16.46 -4.16
C GLY A 239 -8.64 -15.36 -3.96
N PRO A 240 -8.99 -14.67 -5.06
CA PRO A 240 -9.71 -13.41 -4.97
C PRO A 240 -11.23 -13.57 -4.82
N ASP A 241 -11.82 -14.71 -5.21
CA ASP A 241 -13.26 -14.93 -5.08
C ASP A 241 -13.71 -14.97 -3.61
N ALA A 242 -12.93 -15.63 -2.75
CA ALA A 242 -13.23 -15.74 -1.32
C ALA A 242 -13.18 -14.39 -0.61
N ILE A 243 -12.15 -13.57 -0.89
CA ILE A 243 -12.06 -12.22 -0.34
C ILE A 243 -13.10 -11.28 -0.96
N LEU A 244 -13.47 -11.45 -2.24
CA LEU A 244 -14.57 -10.68 -2.83
C LEU A 244 -15.91 -10.95 -2.11
N ALA A 245 -16.13 -12.15 -1.60
CA ALA A 245 -17.32 -12.50 -0.82
C ALA A 245 -17.23 -12.12 0.67
N GLN A 246 -16.04 -11.84 1.21
CA GLN A 246 -15.84 -11.53 2.63
C GLN A 246 -16.62 -10.26 3.03
N PRO A 247 -17.47 -10.32 4.07
CA PRO A 247 -18.16 -9.15 4.62
C PRO A 247 -17.18 -8.14 5.21
N PHE A 248 -17.54 -6.85 5.13
CA PHE A 248 -16.80 -5.76 5.75
C PHE A 248 -17.75 -4.62 6.15
N TYR A 249 -17.39 -3.97 7.24
CA TYR A 249 -17.92 -2.68 7.69
C TYR A 249 -16.86 -2.04 8.62
N ILE A 250 -16.92 -0.72 8.76
CA ILE A 250 -15.98 0.01 9.61
C ILE A 250 -16.13 -0.44 11.07
N GLY A 251 -15.03 -0.84 11.69
CA GLY A 251 -14.98 -1.35 13.06
C GLY A 251 -15.34 -2.83 13.23
N ILE A 252 -15.36 -3.62 12.14
CA ILE A 252 -15.44 -5.08 12.24
C ILE A 252 -14.21 -5.62 12.98
N ASN A 253 -14.42 -6.37 14.07
CA ASN A 253 -13.34 -6.89 14.92
C ASN A 253 -12.32 -5.82 15.39
N ASP A 254 -12.76 -4.58 15.65
CA ASP A 254 -11.88 -3.53 16.18
C ASP A 254 -11.32 -3.90 17.56
N ASN A 255 -10.15 -3.35 17.92
CA ASN A 255 -9.52 -3.58 19.23
C ASN A 255 -10.40 -3.19 20.42
N LEU A 256 -11.34 -2.26 20.24
CA LEU A 256 -12.28 -1.81 21.27
C LEU A 256 -13.63 -2.56 21.22
N GLY A 257 -13.74 -3.58 20.36
CA GLY A 257 -14.93 -4.37 20.14
C GLY A 257 -15.60 -4.08 18.80
N ASP A 258 -16.25 -5.09 18.25
CA ASP A 258 -16.92 -5.04 16.97
C ASP A 258 -18.07 -4.03 16.97
N SER A 259 -18.05 -3.09 16.01
CA SER A 259 -18.95 -1.93 15.99
C SER A 259 -20.43 -2.26 15.79
N HIS A 260 -20.76 -3.42 15.23
CA HIS A 260 -22.15 -3.82 14.95
C HIS A 260 -22.66 -4.87 15.95
N THR A 261 -21.82 -5.83 16.32
CA THR A 261 -22.21 -6.97 17.16
C THR A 261 -21.87 -6.78 18.64
N GLY A 262 -20.94 -5.87 18.95
CA GLY A 262 -20.39 -5.69 20.30
C GLY A 262 -19.51 -6.85 20.77
N ALA A 263 -19.17 -7.79 19.88
CA ALA A 263 -18.26 -8.87 20.19
C ALA A 263 -16.86 -8.32 20.56
N PRO A 264 -16.17 -8.90 21.55
CA PRO A 264 -14.81 -8.48 21.88
C PRO A 264 -13.85 -8.76 20.72
N PHE A 265 -12.75 -8.01 20.67
CA PHE A 265 -11.64 -8.25 19.74
C PHE A 265 -11.18 -9.72 19.77
N SER A 266 -11.02 -10.30 18.59
CA SER A 266 -10.43 -11.61 18.38
C SER A 266 -9.09 -11.47 17.66
N PRO A 267 -7.99 -12.03 18.22
CA PRO A 267 -6.72 -12.09 17.50
C PRO A 267 -6.73 -13.10 16.35
N ILE A 268 -7.75 -13.98 16.27
CA ILE A 268 -7.92 -14.94 15.18
C ILE A 268 -8.64 -14.25 14.01
N VAL A 269 -7.86 -13.61 13.14
CA VAL A 269 -8.36 -12.83 11.99
C VAL A 269 -8.34 -13.65 10.70
N PHE A 270 -7.30 -14.46 10.52
CA PHE A 270 -7.15 -15.30 9.34
C PHE A 270 -7.48 -16.75 9.64
N HIS A 271 -8.34 -17.35 8.83
CA HIS A 271 -8.69 -18.79 8.89
C HIS A 271 -8.64 -19.46 7.50
N ILE A 272 -7.98 -18.81 6.55
CA ILE A 272 -7.89 -19.19 5.13
C ILE A 272 -7.33 -20.60 4.97
N TYR A 273 -6.35 -20.95 5.80
CA TYR A 273 -5.53 -22.16 5.67
C TYR A 273 -5.65 -23.12 6.87
N ASP A 274 -6.70 -22.99 7.70
CA ASP A 274 -6.91 -23.86 8.88
C ASP A 274 -6.91 -25.35 8.51
N ARG A 275 -7.51 -25.68 7.37
CA ARG A 275 -7.58 -27.06 6.85
C ARG A 275 -6.22 -27.64 6.48
N TRP A 276 -5.20 -26.81 6.29
CA TRP A 276 -3.86 -27.25 5.91
C TRP A 276 -2.97 -27.64 7.08
N THR A 277 -3.41 -27.43 8.32
CA THR A 277 -2.73 -27.93 9.54
C THR A 277 -2.52 -29.44 9.50
N SER A 278 -3.45 -30.18 8.90
CA SER A 278 -3.42 -31.64 8.73
C SER A 278 -3.16 -32.07 7.27
N ALA A 279 -2.59 -31.19 6.44
CA ALA A 279 -2.32 -31.50 5.03
C ALA A 279 -1.47 -32.78 4.88
N SER A 280 -1.74 -33.54 3.82
CA SER A 280 -1.03 -34.77 3.45
C SER A 280 -0.72 -34.79 1.95
N GLY A 281 0.17 -35.69 1.52
CA GLY A 281 0.63 -35.78 0.13
C GLY A 281 1.91 -34.99 -0.16
N SER A 282 2.23 -34.82 -1.44
CA SER A 282 3.53 -34.32 -1.90
C SER A 282 3.83 -32.86 -1.56
N ASN A 283 2.81 -32.02 -1.36
CA ASN A 283 2.98 -30.59 -1.01
C ASN A 283 2.65 -30.30 0.47
N ALA A 284 2.52 -31.35 1.30
CA ALA A 284 2.02 -31.23 2.66
C ALA A 284 2.89 -30.34 3.55
N ASP A 285 4.22 -30.40 3.42
CA ASP A 285 5.14 -29.59 4.23
C ASP A 285 4.96 -28.09 3.97
N ALA A 286 4.88 -27.69 2.70
CA ALA A 286 4.64 -26.31 2.31
C ALA A 286 3.26 -25.80 2.78
N ARG A 287 2.22 -26.62 2.64
CA ARG A 287 0.87 -26.27 3.12
C ARG A 287 0.81 -26.12 4.64
N ARG A 288 1.48 -27.01 5.38
CA ARG A 288 1.62 -26.89 6.84
C ARG A 288 2.44 -25.67 7.24
N ALA A 289 3.46 -25.29 6.47
CA ALA A 289 4.21 -24.06 6.70
C ALA A 289 3.33 -22.81 6.59
N VAL A 290 2.49 -22.73 5.53
CA VAL A 290 1.49 -21.66 5.38
C VAL A 290 0.54 -21.63 6.57
N ALA A 291 0.01 -22.77 7.00
CA ALA A 291 -0.89 -22.85 8.15
C ALA A 291 -0.23 -22.42 9.47
N ARG A 292 1.03 -22.81 9.71
CA ARG A 292 1.81 -22.35 10.88
C ARG A 292 2.07 -20.85 10.83
N GLY A 293 2.39 -20.31 9.65
CA GLY A 293 2.57 -18.87 9.45
C GLY A 293 1.31 -18.07 9.75
N GLN A 294 0.14 -18.57 9.33
CA GLN A 294 -1.15 -17.98 9.69
C GLN A 294 -1.37 -17.99 11.21
N GLN A 295 -1.08 -19.12 11.87
CA GLN A 295 -1.19 -19.22 13.33
C GLN A 295 -0.28 -18.22 14.04
N LEU A 296 0.99 -18.10 13.60
CA LEU A 296 1.93 -17.11 14.11
C LEU A 296 1.38 -15.70 13.93
N PHE A 297 0.87 -15.36 12.73
CA PHE A 297 0.28 -14.04 12.46
C PHE A 297 -0.86 -13.72 13.43
N ASN A 298 -1.77 -14.66 13.63
CA ASN A 298 -2.92 -14.47 14.51
C ASN A 298 -2.51 -14.37 15.99
N THR A 299 -1.57 -15.19 16.45
CA THR A 299 -1.44 -15.49 17.89
C THR A 299 -0.07 -15.21 18.51
N GLN A 300 0.98 -14.95 17.73
CA GLN A 300 2.29 -14.67 18.29
C GLN A 300 2.23 -13.38 19.14
N PRO A 301 2.54 -13.44 20.44
CA PRO A 301 2.56 -12.26 21.28
C PRO A 301 3.68 -11.29 20.87
N ILE A 302 3.35 -10.00 20.83
CA ILE A 302 4.26 -8.89 20.54
C ILE A 302 4.16 -7.89 21.69
N VAL A 303 5.32 -7.51 22.24
CA VAL A 303 5.41 -6.41 23.21
C VAL A 303 5.44 -5.08 22.43
N ILE A 304 4.27 -4.50 22.19
CA ILE A 304 4.12 -3.26 21.42
C ILE A 304 4.49 -2.07 22.32
N SER A 305 5.63 -1.45 22.02
CA SER A 305 6.15 -0.27 22.69
C SER A 305 6.64 0.78 21.70
N GLY A 306 6.53 2.06 22.08
CA GLY A 306 6.99 3.18 21.26
C GLY A 306 6.29 3.33 19.91
N VAL A 307 5.06 2.83 19.76
CA VAL A 307 4.23 3.00 18.55
C VAL A 307 3.30 4.17 18.77
N SER A 308 3.55 5.28 18.07
CA SER A 308 2.63 6.42 18.08
C SER A 308 1.35 6.03 17.35
N GLY A 309 0.19 6.30 17.95
CA GLY A 309 -1.13 5.80 17.56
C GLY A 309 -1.60 4.60 18.40
N ILE A 310 -0.74 4.06 19.29
CA ILE A 310 -1.12 3.05 20.29
C ILE A 310 -0.65 3.48 21.67
N ASN A 311 0.67 3.61 21.86
CA ASN A 311 1.25 3.86 23.19
C ASN A 311 1.02 5.30 23.69
N ASP A 312 0.74 6.24 22.79
CA ASP A 312 0.41 7.63 23.09
C ASP A 312 -1.06 7.98 22.77
N GLU A 313 -1.89 6.96 22.51
CA GLU A 313 -3.29 7.13 22.13
C GLU A 313 -4.22 6.91 23.33
N PRO A 314 -5.01 7.94 23.74
CA PRO A 314 -5.92 7.83 24.87
C PRO A 314 -6.92 6.68 24.77
N ALA A 315 -7.34 6.28 23.56
CA ALA A 315 -8.26 5.17 23.36
C ALA A 315 -7.72 3.83 23.91
N PHE A 316 -6.40 3.65 23.92
CA PHE A 316 -5.73 2.47 24.51
C PHE A 316 -5.31 2.70 25.98
N GLY A 317 -5.60 3.85 26.56
CA GLY A 317 -5.14 4.25 27.90
C GLY A 317 -3.68 4.71 27.95
N SER A 318 -3.08 5.03 26.80
CA SER A 318 -1.66 5.45 26.67
C SER A 318 -0.66 4.53 27.40
N PRO A 319 -0.69 3.21 27.13
CA PRO A 319 0.13 2.25 27.85
C PRO A 319 1.60 2.38 27.44
N GLN A 320 2.53 2.26 28.40
CA GLN A 320 3.96 2.14 28.07
C GLN A 320 4.24 0.94 27.16
N THR A 321 3.52 -0.17 27.40
CA THR A 321 3.59 -1.40 26.62
C THR A 321 2.20 -2.00 26.48
N LEU A 322 1.85 -2.45 25.28
CA LEU A 322 0.64 -3.24 25.00
C LEU A 322 1.08 -4.65 24.54
N ILE A 323 0.50 -5.71 25.13
CA ILE A 323 0.71 -7.07 24.62
C ILE A 323 -0.33 -7.32 23.54
N GLY A 324 0.11 -7.40 22.30
CA GLY A 324 -0.74 -7.61 21.13
C GLY A 324 -0.20 -8.70 20.23
N THR A 325 -0.65 -8.71 18.98
CA THR A 325 -0.24 -9.63 17.90
C THR A 325 -0.19 -8.84 16.59
N CYS A 326 0.12 -9.49 15.45
CA CYS A 326 0.01 -8.82 14.14
C CYS A 326 -1.41 -8.29 13.90
N THR A 327 -2.41 -9.00 14.44
CA THR A 327 -3.84 -8.70 14.27
C THR A 327 -4.33 -7.55 15.13
N THR A 328 -3.54 -7.05 16.09
CA THR A 328 -3.81 -5.76 16.74
C THR A 328 -3.81 -4.60 15.73
N CYS A 329 -3.02 -4.71 14.65
CA CYS A 329 -2.97 -3.69 13.59
C CYS A 329 -3.61 -4.17 12.27
N HIS A 330 -3.67 -5.48 12.04
CA HIS A 330 -4.27 -6.09 10.86
C HIS A 330 -5.52 -6.88 11.27
N ASP A 331 -6.53 -6.18 11.76
CA ASP A 331 -7.70 -6.73 12.48
C ASP A 331 -8.85 -7.18 11.57
N THR A 332 -8.85 -6.75 10.30
CA THR A 332 -9.97 -7.00 9.38
C THR A 332 -9.98 -8.47 8.93
N PRO A 333 -11.04 -9.24 9.25
CA PRO A 333 -11.12 -10.68 8.99
C PRO A 333 -10.75 -11.07 7.56
N ASN A 334 -9.80 -11.99 7.42
CA ASN A 334 -9.25 -12.51 6.15
C ASN A 334 -8.70 -11.47 5.15
N ALA A 335 -8.71 -10.16 5.45
CA ALA A 335 -8.19 -9.10 4.57
C ALA A 335 -6.86 -8.53 5.08
N GLY A 336 -6.71 -8.46 6.41
CA GLY A 336 -5.53 -7.89 7.06
C GLY A 336 -5.39 -6.39 6.89
N ASN A 337 -6.48 -5.65 6.65
CA ASN A 337 -6.46 -4.19 6.78
C ASN A 337 -6.70 -3.78 8.25
N HIS A 338 -6.65 -2.48 8.55
CA HIS A 338 -7.22 -1.96 9.80
C HIS A 338 -8.69 -1.57 9.59
N SER A 339 -9.58 -2.04 10.46
CA SER A 339 -11.02 -1.92 10.31
C SER A 339 -11.54 -0.49 10.55
N VAL A 340 -10.72 0.35 11.17
CA VAL A 340 -10.97 1.78 11.45
C VAL A 340 -9.81 2.67 11.00
N VAL A 341 -10.02 3.99 10.99
CA VAL A 341 -8.96 4.96 10.72
C VAL A 341 -7.98 5.00 11.90
N ALA A 342 -6.91 4.22 11.84
CA ALA A 342 -5.85 4.21 12.86
C ALA A 342 -4.46 4.39 12.20
N PRO A 343 -4.00 5.63 11.96
CA PRO A 343 -2.66 5.85 11.46
C PRO A 343 -1.64 5.62 12.58
N LEU A 344 -0.59 4.85 12.30
CA LEU A 344 0.41 4.41 13.27
C LEU A 344 1.84 4.79 12.82
N ASN A 345 2.72 5.09 13.77
CA ASN A 345 4.16 5.20 13.53
C ASN A 345 4.89 4.01 14.14
N ILE A 346 5.33 3.09 13.29
CA ILE A 346 6.10 1.89 13.68
C ILE A 346 7.63 2.11 13.63
N GLY A 347 8.10 3.35 13.43
CA GLY A 347 9.52 3.70 13.33
C GLY A 347 10.12 3.57 11.93
N LEU A 348 9.27 3.46 10.90
CA LEU A 348 9.68 3.25 9.52
C LEU A 348 10.36 4.47 8.89
N VAL A 349 9.98 5.68 9.33
CA VAL A 349 10.47 6.96 8.80
C VAL A 349 11.56 7.60 9.68
N ASP A 350 12.05 6.87 10.68
CA ASP A 350 13.06 7.36 11.61
C ASP A 350 14.35 7.71 10.88
N ALA A 351 15.03 8.76 11.33
CA ALA A 351 16.34 9.17 10.80
C ALA A 351 17.36 8.02 10.76
N SER A 352 17.30 7.09 11.72
CA SER A 352 18.18 5.91 11.81
C SER A 352 17.99 4.89 10.69
N ARG A 353 16.87 4.95 9.95
CA ARG A 353 16.56 4.07 8.82
C ARG A 353 16.61 4.79 7.47
N ARG A 354 16.89 6.10 7.47
CA ARG A 354 17.01 6.90 6.26
C ARG A 354 18.14 6.34 5.38
N THR A 355 17.85 6.15 4.09
CA THR A 355 18.84 5.88 3.05
C THR A 355 19.28 7.19 2.36
N PRO A 356 20.48 7.25 1.74
CA PRO A 356 21.01 8.51 1.17
C PRO A 356 20.14 9.18 0.10
N ASP A 357 19.28 8.41 -0.57
CA ASP A 357 18.33 8.85 -1.59
C ASP A 357 17.01 9.39 -1.02
N MET A 358 16.77 9.28 0.29
CA MET A 358 15.58 9.83 0.94
C MET A 358 15.85 11.21 1.55
N PRO A 359 14.94 12.19 1.42
CA PRO A 359 15.00 13.42 2.20
C PRO A 359 14.88 13.17 3.70
N LEU A 360 15.47 14.04 4.51
CA LEU A 360 15.31 14.07 5.96
C LEU A 360 14.86 15.46 6.42
N TYR A 361 13.71 15.50 7.08
CA TYR A 361 13.10 16.72 7.59
C TYR A 361 13.36 16.85 9.08
N THR A 362 13.96 17.96 9.49
CA THR A 362 14.06 18.33 10.91
C THR A 362 12.90 19.27 11.23
N LEU A 363 11.98 18.78 12.05
CA LEU A 363 10.78 19.49 12.48
C LEU A 363 10.92 19.93 13.94
N ARG A 364 10.39 21.11 14.26
CA ARG A 364 10.35 21.64 15.63
C ARG A 364 8.92 21.87 16.07
N ASN A 365 8.57 21.39 17.26
CA ASN A 365 7.32 21.73 17.93
C ASN A 365 7.33 23.22 18.31
N LYS A 366 6.33 23.98 17.88
CA LYS A 366 6.26 25.45 18.10
C LYS A 366 6.05 25.82 19.57
N THR A 367 5.49 24.93 20.38
CA THR A 367 5.19 25.16 21.80
C THR A 367 6.32 24.67 22.70
N THR A 368 6.78 23.43 22.48
CA THR A 368 7.75 22.78 23.39
C THR A 368 9.20 22.94 22.95
N GLY A 369 9.45 23.30 21.68
CA GLY A 369 10.79 23.33 21.10
C GLY A 369 11.38 21.95 20.81
N GLU A 370 10.65 20.85 21.08
CA GLU A 370 11.07 19.49 20.78
C GLU A 370 11.40 19.32 19.29
N ILE A 371 12.45 18.55 18.98
CA ILE A 371 12.90 18.28 17.61
C ILE A 371 12.61 16.83 17.25
N LYS A 372 12.09 16.61 16.04
CA LYS A 372 11.95 15.29 15.41
C LYS A 372 12.59 15.31 14.03
N GLN A 373 13.28 14.23 13.68
CA GLN A 373 13.82 14.01 12.35
C GLN A 373 13.14 12.81 11.70
N VAL A 374 12.48 13.02 10.56
CA VAL A 374 11.75 11.99 9.83
C VAL A 374 11.92 12.14 8.32
N THR A 375 11.84 11.03 7.59
CA THR A 375 11.84 11.07 6.11
C THR A 375 10.49 11.46 5.53
N ASP A 376 9.40 11.24 6.26
CA ASP A 376 8.04 11.61 5.87
C ASP A 376 7.20 11.89 7.13
N PRO A 377 6.70 13.13 7.33
CA PRO A 377 5.87 13.44 8.50
C PRO A 377 4.49 12.80 8.49
N GLY A 378 4.06 12.19 7.38
CA GLY A 378 2.83 11.40 7.28
C GLY A 378 1.57 12.22 7.60
N ARG A 379 0.70 11.65 8.43
CA ARG A 379 -0.59 12.24 8.84
C ARG A 379 -0.48 13.68 9.36
N ALA A 380 0.63 14.04 10.00
CA ALA A 380 0.84 15.38 10.52
C ALA A 380 0.82 16.49 9.45
N LEU A 381 1.09 16.17 8.18
CA LEU A 381 0.94 17.15 7.08
C LEU A 381 -0.51 17.41 6.71
N ILE A 382 -1.44 16.60 7.19
CA ILE A 382 -2.87 16.72 6.90
C ILE A 382 -3.56 17.48 8.02
N ASP A 383 -3.36 17.06 9.28
CA ASP A 383 -4.04 17.66 10.43
C ASP A 383 -3.19 18.64 11.25
N GLY A 384 -1.90 18.78 10.92
CA GLY A 384 -0.99 19.71 11.60
C GLY A 384 -0.58 19.28 13.01
N LYS A 385 -0.93 18.08 13.47
CA LYS A 385 -0.67 17.66 14.87
C LYS A 385 0.74 17.08 15.05
N TRP A 386 1.46 17.56 16.07
CA TRP A 386 2.83 17.11 16.39
C TRP A 386 2.94 15.61 16.74
N ASN A 387 1.96 15.10 17.48
CA ASN A 387 1.91 13.69 17.87
C ASN A 387 1.58 12.77 16.68
N HIS A 388 1.14 13.30 15.54
CA HIS A 388 0.84 12.51 14.35
C HIS A 388 2.01 12.40 13.36
N ILE A 389 3.19 12.94 13.72
CA ILE A 389 4.38 12.86 12.88
C ILE A 389 4.80 11.40 12.67
N GLY A 390 4.90 11.02 11.40
CA GLY A 390 5.29 9.68 10.96
C GLY A 390 4.19 8.64 11.08
N ARG A 391 2.94 9.04 11.36
CA ARG A 391 1.80 8.11 11.39
C ARG A 391 1.24 7.87 9.99
N PHE A 392 1.02 6.61 9.65
CA PHE A 392 0.47 6.15 8.36
C PHE A 392 -0.55 5.04 8.56
N LYS A 393 -1.48 4.86 7.61
CA LYS A 393 -2.44 3.75 7.65
C LYS A 393 -1.74 2.39 7.55
N GLY A 394 -2.31 1.38 8.21
CA GLY A 394 -2.05 -0.02 7.89
C GLY A 394 -2.62 -0.36 6.49
N PRO A 395 -1.88 -1.05 5.62
CA PRO A 395 -2.40 -1.51 4.34
C PRO A 395 -3.06 -2.89 4.47
N MET A 396 -3.95 -3.18 3.54
CA MET A 396 -4.51 -4.52 3.32
C MET A 396 -3.42 -5.51 2.84
N LEU A 397 -3.60 -6.82 3.11
CA LEU A 397 -2.54 -7.83 2.91
C LEU A 397 -2.79 -8.87 1.80
N ARG A 398 -3.99 -8.91 1.18
CA ARG A 398 -4.27 -9.80 0.03
C ARG A 398 -3.59 -9.31 -1.26
N GLY A 399 -2.97 -10.21 -2.01
CA GLY A 399 -2.25 -9.88 -3.25
C GLY A 399 -0.83 -9.33 -3.03
N LEU A 400 -0.29 -9.48 -1.82
CA LEU A 400 0.97 -8.86 -1.38
C LEU A 400 2.18 -9.26 -2.24
N ALA A 401 2.25 -10.51 -2.70
CA ALA A 401 3.39 -11.00 -3.47
C ALA A 401 3.53 -10.35 -4.86
N ALA A 402 2.47 -9.72 -5.39
CA ALA A 402 2.43 -9.20 -6.75
C ALA A 402 3.14 -7.85 -6.93
N HIS A 403 3.50 -7.17 -5.85
CA HIS A 403 3.87 -5.74 -5.92
C HIS A 403 4.98 -5.34 -4.96
N ALA A 404 6.01 -6.16 -4.75
CA ALA A 404 7.22 -5.74 -4.05
C ALA A 404 7.87 -4.50 -4.74
N PRO A 405 8.57 -3.60 -4.02
CA PRO A 405 8.97 -3.66 -2.60
C PRO A 405 7.86 -3.23 -1.62
N TYR A 406 8.06 -3.38 -0.32
CA TYR A 406 7.04 -3.19 0.72
C TYR A 406 7.24 -1.93 1.55
N PHE A 407 6.18 -1.61 2.32
CA PHE A 407 5.96 -0.34 3.01
C PHE A 407 5.74 0.85 2.08
N HIS A 408 5.27 1.97 2.65
CA HIS A 408 4.97 3.18 1.87
C HIS A 408 6.22 3.75 1.16
N ASN A 409 7.40 3.57 1.73
CA ASN A 409 8.67 4.09 1.22
C ASN A 409 9.53 3.05 0.49
N GLY A 410 8.98 1.86 0.22
CA GLY A 410 9.70 0.79 -0.50
C GLY A 410 10.98 0.30 0.22
N LEU A 411 11.01 0.36 1.56
CA LEU A 411 12.20 0.01 2.34
C LEU A 411 12.55 -1.48 2.24
N ALA A 412 11.55 -2.36 2.24
CA ALA A 412 11.78 -3.81 2.23
C ALA A 412 11.66 -4.36 0.81
N ALA A 413 12.73 -4.96 0.29
CA ALA A 413 12.76 -5.47 -1.08
C ALA A 413 11.86 -6.70 -1.30
N ASP A 414 11.66 -7.49 -0.25
CA ASP A 414 10.89 -8.73 -0.25
C ASP A 414 10.20 -8.96 1.12
N LEU A 415 9.46 -10.06 1.25
CA LEU A 415 8.70 -10.38 2.47
C LEU A 415 9.59 -10.84 3.62
N ASP A 416 10.76 -11.40 3.32
CA ASP A 416 11.77 -11.74 4.32
C ASP A 416 12.25 -10.46 5.02
N ALA A 417 12.55 -9.41 4.25
CA ALA A 417 12.89 -8.09 4.78
C ALA A 417 11.74 -7.41 5.57
N VAL A 418 10.47 -7.69 5.23
CA VAL A 418 9.32 -7.22 6.03
C VAL A 418 9.30 -7.89 7.40
N VAL A 419 9.45 -9.22 7.44
CA VAL A 419 9.46 -9.96 8.71
C VAL A 419 10.67 -9.58 9.57
N ASP A 420 11.85 -9.39 8.95
CA ASP A 420 13.04 -8.92 9.65
C ASP A 420 12.89 -7.51 10.21
N PHE A 421 12.17 -6.62 9.52
CA PHE A 421 11.84 -5.30 10.06
C PHE A 421 11.05 -5.41 11.36
N TYR A 422 9.98 -6.21 11.38
CA TYR A 422 9.14 -6.37 12.57
C TYR A 422 9.88 -7.09 13.71
N GLU A 423 10.66 -8.13 13.40
CA GLU A 423 11.52 -8.80 14.38
C GLU A 423 12.51 -7.82 15.01
N SER A 424 13.20 -7.00 14.20
CA SER A 424 14.16 -6.00 14.69
C SER A 424 13.47 -4.90 15.50
N ARG A 425 12.30 -4.43 15.04
CA ARG A 425 11.57 -3.32 15.67
C ARG A 425 10.95 -3.71 17.02
N PHE A 426 10.49 -4.94 17.17
CA PHE A 426 9.73 -5.37 18.35
C PHE A 426 10.40 -6.49 19.16
N GLN A 427 11.53 -7.02 18.68
CA GLN A 427 12.26 -8.12 19.34
C GLN A 427 11.33 -9.29 19.66
N ILE A 428 10.54 -9.71 18.67
CA ILE A 428 9.44 -10.67 18.84
C ILE A 428 9.96 -12.04 19.28
N GLY A 429 11.20 -12.38 18.91
CA GLY A 429 11.84 -13.65 19.25
C GLY A 429 11.52 -14.73 18.23
N PHE A 430 11.28 -14.37 16.97
CA PHE A 430 11.05 -15.35 15.91
C PHE A 430 12.28 -16.22 15.67
N THR A 431 12.08 -17.54 15.68
CA THR A 431 13.07 -18.49 15.18
C THR A 431 13.18 -18.41 13.66
N ALA A 432 14.21 -19.03 13.08
CA ALA A 432 14.33 -19.14 11.62
C ALA A 432 13.11 -19.84 10.99
N GLN A 433 12.52 -20.82 11.67
CA GLN A 433 11.32 -21.51 11.21
C GLN A 433 10.10 -20.58 11.25
N ASP A 434 9.94 -19.80 12.32
CA ASP A 434 8.81 -18.87 12.44
C ASP A 434 8.83 -17.83 11.33
N LYS A 435 10.01 -17.27 11.03
CA LYS A 435 10.18 -16.34 9.91
C LYS A 435 9.82 -16.99 8.59
N SER A 436 10.34 -18.20 8.32
CA SER A 436 10.05 -18.93 7.08
C SER A 436 8.56 -19.26 6.93
N ASP A 437 7.89 -19.67 8.01
CA ASP A 437 6.46 -20.00 8.00
C ASP A 437 5.61 -18.75 7.82
N LEU A 438 5.93 -17.65 8.52
CA LEU A 438 5.25 -16.37 8.37
C LEU A 438 5.39 -15.83 6.94
N VAL A 439 6.60 -15.90 6.35
CA VAL A 439 6.82 -15.53 4.95
C VAL A 439 6.01 -16.42 4.00
N ALA A 440 5.94 -17.73 4.24
CA ALA A 440 5.12 -18.63 3.44
C ALA A 440 3.64 -18.24 3.48
N PHE A 441 3.13 -17.87 4.66
CA PHE A 441 1.77 -17.35 4.80
C PHE A 441 1.58 -16.03 4.05
N LEU A 442 2.45 -15.03 4.24
CA LEU A 442 2.34 -13.74 3.57
C LEU A 442 2.42 -13.84 2.03
N ARG A 443 3.22 -14.77 1.50
CA ARG A 443 3.27 -15.06 0.05
C ARG A 443 1.97 -15.65 -0.49
N SER A 444 1.17 -16.27 0.36
CA SER A 444 -0.07 -16.96 -0.01
C SER A 444 -1.32 -16.07 0.06
N LEU A 445 -1.20 -14.79 0.44
CA LEU A 445 -2.35 -13.90 0.64
C LEU A 445 -2.89 -13.29 -0.64
#